data_AF-A0A9W9GB45-F1
#
_entry.id   AF-A0A9W9GB45-F1
#
_cell.length_a   1.000
_cell.length_b   1.000
_cell.length_c   1.000
_cell.angle_alpha   90.00
_cell.angle_beta   90.00
_cell.angle_gamma   90.00
#
_symmetry.space_group_name_H-M   'P 1'
#
loop_
_entity.id
_entity.type
_entity.pdbx_description
1 polymer ?
#
loop_
_entity_poly.entity_id
_entity_poly.type
_entity_poly.pdbx_seq_one_letter_code
_entity_poly.pdbx_strand_id
1 'polypeptide(L)' 'MTKETTPPHPDSHQPTTREPPSLPTSPLAKRTKTDAAAMTASTGPAIYTPEVTVVEELEESVRGGGGFGSTGA' A
#
# COMPACT_ATOMS: atom_id res chain seq x y z
N MET A 1 -40.31 -1.22 38.31
CA MET A 1 -39.42 -1.85 37.33
C MET A 1 -39.64 -1.18 35.99
N THR A 2 -38.72 -0.34 35.53
CA THR A 2 -38.80 0.34 34.23
C THR A 2 -38.12 -0.54 33.19
N LYS A 3 -38.91 -1.25 32.37
CA LYS A 3 -38.36 -1.96 31.22
C LYS A 3 -37.92 -0.91 30.20
N GLU A 4 -36.63 -0.86 29.96
CA GLU A 4 -35.99 -0.14 28.86
C GLU A 4 -36.67 -0.56 27.55
N THR A 5 -37.36 0.38 26.91
CA THR A 5 -38.00 0.16 25.62
C THR A 5 -36.98 0.51 24.55
N THR A 6 -36.30 -0.50 24.03
CA THR A 6 -35.37 -0.35 22.90
C THR A 6 -36.12 0.27 21.71
N PRO A 7 -35.72 1.42 21.16
CA PRO A 7 -36.34 1.98 19.97
C PRO A 7 -36.18 1.02 18.78
N PRO A 8 -37.15 0.95 17.85
CA PRO A 8 -37.01 0.11 16.66
C PRO A 8 -35.81 0.60 15.84
N HIS A 9 -34.88 -0.32 15.54
CA HIS A 9 -33.83 -0.06 14.57
C HIS A 9 -34.45 -0.20 13.18
N PRO A 10 -34.35 0.80 12.29
CA PRO A 10 -34.72 0.59 10.90
C PRO A 10 -33.72 -0.38 10.27
N ASP A 11 -34.14 -1.62 10.03
CA ASP A 11 -33.51 -2.53 9.07
C ASP A 11 -33.75 -1.97 7.67
N SER A 12 -33.05 -0.88 7.36
CA SER A 12 -32.93 -0.37 6.02
C SER A 12 -31.47 -0.48 5.66
N HIS A 13 -31.17 -1.11 4.54
CA HIS A 13 -29.89 -1.04 3.87
C HIS A 13 -29.60 0.41 3.46
N GLN A 14 -29.37 1.27 4.45
CA GLN A 14 -28.78 2.56 4.24
C GLN A 14 -27.34 2.24 3.84
N PRO A 15 -26.83 2.71 2.69
CA PRO A 15 -25.40 2.74 2.52
C PRO A 15 -24.91 3.65 3.64
N THR A 16 -24.36 3.04 4.70
CA THR A 16 -23.44 3.77 5.55
C THR A 16 -22.29 4.09 4.61
N THR A 17 -22.38 5.24 3.94
CA THR A 17 -21.24 5.85 3.28
C THR A 17 -20.25 6.05 4.41
N ARG A 18 -19.40 5.03 4.61
CA ARG A 18 -18.39 5.01 5.64
C ARG A 18 -17.44 6.12 5.26
N GLU A 19 -17.63 7.28 5.87
CA GLU A 19 -16.72 8.39 5.69
C GLU A 19 -15.34 7.90 6.12
N PRO A 20 -14.32 8.07 5.27
CA PRO A 20 -12.98 7.65 5.65
C PRO A 20 -12.55 8.43 6.89
N PRO A 21 -11.80 7.80 7.81
CA PRO A 21 -11.26 8.52 8.96
C PRO A 21 -10.37 9.67 8.47
N SER A 22 -10.49 10.83 9.11
CA SER A 22 -9.68 11.99 8.76
C SER A 22 -8.21 11.78 9.13
N LEU A 23 -7.32 12.34 8.32
CA LEU A 23 -5.88 12.34 8.58
C LEU A 23 -5.50 13.48 9.55
N PRO A 24 -4.40 13.34 10.32
CA PRO A 24 -3.94 14.40 11.19
C PRO A 24 -3.56 15.65 10.37
N THR A 25 -4.08 16.81 10.76
CA THR A 25 -3.83 18.10 10.11
C THR A 25 -2.47 18.72 10.46
N SER A 26 -1.47 17.87 10.76
CA SER A 26 -0.15 18.34 11.19
C SER A 26 0.58 19.05 10.04
N PRO A 27 1.22 20.21 10.29
CA PRO A 27 1.97 20.92 9.26
C PRO A 27 3.14 20.08 8.76
N LEU A 28 3.40 20.16 7.45
CA LEU A 28 4.53 19.48 6.84
C LEU A 28 5.86 19.92 7.50
N ALA A 29 6.70 18.94 7.85
CA ALA A 29 8.02 19.22 8.38
C ALA A 29 8.80 20.16 7.44
N LYS A 30 9.42 21.21 8.01
CA LYS A 30 10.29 22.09 7.24
C LYS A 30 11.57 21.34 6.89
N ARG A 31 11.92 21.30 5.61
CA ARG A 31 13.16 20.67 5.13
C ARG A 31 14.34 21.54 5.52
N THR A 32 15.34 20.96 6.19
CA THR A 32 16.66 21.58 6.28
C THR A 32 17.32 21.56 4.89
N LYS A 33 17.95 22.66 4.49
CA LYS A 33 18.74 22.76 3.26
C LYS A 33 19.96 21.85 3.40
N THR A 34 20.01 20.77 2.64
CA THR A 34 21.24 19.96 2.48
C THR A 34 22.18 20.70 1.53
N ASP A 35 23.31 21.17 2.04
CA ASP A 35 24.43 21.59 1.19
C ASP A 35 25.19 20.32 0.77
N ALA A 36 25.35 20.13 -0.55
CA ALA A 36 25.86 18.91 -1.14
C ALA A 36 27.39 19.01 -1.27
N ALA A 37 28.11 18.74 -0.19
CA ALA A 37 29.55 18.53 -0.23
C ALA A 37 29.87 17.13 0.31
N ALA A 38 30.61 16.37 -0.51
CA ALA A 38 31.11 15.00 -0.31
C ALA A 38 30.12 13.84 -0.59
N MET A 39 29.97 13.49 -1.87
CA MET A 39 29.69 12.10 -2.26
C MET A 39 30.98 11.27 -2.10
N THR A 40 31.30 10.92 -0.85
CA THR A 40 32.29 9.87 -0.59
C THR A 40 31.68 8.53 -0.98
N ALA A 41 32.49 7.71 -1.66
CA ALA A 41 32.17 6.40 -2.21
C ALA A 41 31.18 5.58 -1.36
N SER A 42 30.27 4.89 -2.05
CA SER A 42 29.37 3.89 -1.49
C SER A 42 30.17 2.79 -0.78
N THR A 43 30.37 2.94 0.52
CA THR A 43 30.72 1.85 1.44
C THR A 43 29.45 1.08 1.79
N GLY A 44 28.75 0.60 0.78
CA GLY A 44 27.64 -0.34 0.93
C GLY A 44 28.15 -1.78 0.82
N PRO A 45 27.44 -2.78 1.37
CA PRO A 45 27.77 -4.18 1.12
C PRO A 45 27.76 -4.44 -0.38
N ALA A 46 28.71 -5.23 -0.87
CA ALA A 46 28.75 -5.65 -2.27
C ALA A 46 27.45 -6.37 -2.62
N ILE A 47 26.64 -5.77 -3.50
CA ILE A 47 25.42 -6.39 -4.00
C ILE A 47 25.82 -7.33 -5.12
N TYR A 48 25.65 -8.64 -4.91
CA TYR A 48 25.85 -9.63 -5.96
C TYR A 48 24.72 -9.51 -6.98
N THR A 49 25.07 -9.13 -8.21
CA THR A 49 24.15 -9.18 -9.34
C THR A 49 24.15 -10.60 -9.89
N PRO A 50 23.01 -11.32 -9.88
CA PRO A 50 22.94 -12.65 -10.46
C PRO A 50 23.04 -12.60 -11.98
N GLU A 51 23.50 -13.70 -12.56
CA GLU A 51 23.50 -13.88 -14.01
C GLU A 51 22.08 -14.15 -14.49
N VAL A 52 21.60 -13.32 -15.42
CA VAL A 52 20.22 -13.38 -15.93
C VAL A 52 20.18 -14.22 -17.19
N THR A 53 19.38 -15.28 -17.19
CA THR A 53 19.10 -16.07 -18.40
C THR A 53 17.74 -15.70 -18.95
N VAL A 54 17.66 -15.41 -20.25
CA VAL A 54 16.39 -15.15 -20.93
C VAL A 54 15.69 -16.50 -21.15
N VAL A 55 14.46 -16.62 -20.67
CA VAL A 55 13.64 -17.83 -20.87
C VAL A 55 12.57 -17.53 -21.92
N GLU A 56 12.50 -18.36 -22.95
CA GLU A 56 11.55 -18.19 -24.06
C GLU A 56 10.10 -18.51 -23.65
N GLU A 57 9.90 -19.55 -22.83
CA GLU A 57 8.59 -19.96 -22.32
C GLU A 57 8.69 -20.39 -20.85
N LEU A 58 7.85 -19.83 -19.99
CA LEU A 58 7.77 -20.18 -18.56
C LEU A 58 6.66 -21.19 -18.33
N GLU A 59 6.91 -22.18 -17.46
CA GLU A 59 5.88 -23.11 -17.02
C GLU A 59 4.70 -22.35 -16.37
N GLU A 60 3.48 -22.81 -16.64
CA GLU A 60 2.23 -22.16 -16.22
C GLU A 60 2.13 -21.97 -14.69
N SER A 61 2.88 -22.78 -13.93
CA SER A 61 2.96 -22.71 -12.46
C SER A 61 3.80 -21.52 -11.94
N VAL A 62 4.70 -20.95 -12.74
CA VAL A 62 5.55 -19.81 -12.33
C VAL A 62 4.77 -18.49 -12.31
N ARG A 63 3.71 -18.39 -13.12
CA ARG A 63 2.83 -17.21 -13.16
C ARG A 63 1.96 -17.08 -11.89
N GLY A 64 1.89 -18.12 -11.06
CA GLY A 64 0.98 -18.22 -9.92
C GLY A 64 -0.47 -18.29 -10.41
N GLY A 65 -1.28 -19.17 -9.83
CA GLY A 65 -2.72 -19.30 -10.18
C GLY A 65 -3.56 -18.03 -9.91
N GLY A 66 -2.95 -16.94 -9.42
CA GLY A 66 -3.54 -15.61 -9.31
C GLY A 66 -2.72 -14.63 -10.15
N GLY A 67 -3.07 -14.48 -11.42
CA GLY A 67 -2.44 -13.52 -12.32
C GLY A 67 -2.46 -12.11 -11.72
N PHE A 68 -1.29 -11.48 -11.64
CA PHE A 68 -1.18 -10.07 -11.30
C PHE A 68 -1.96 -9.30 -12.37
N GLY A 69 -3.12 -8.74 -11.97
CA GLY A 69 -4.15 -8.24 -12.87
C GLY A 69 -3.60 -7.35 -13.97
N SER A 70 -3.66 -7.86 -15.21
CA SER A 70 -3.46 -7.06 -16.41
C SER A 70 -4.55 -5.99 -16.43
N THR A 71 -4.25 -4.78 -16.00
CA THR A 71 -5.12 -3.63 -16.27
C THR A 71 -4.96 -3.29 -17.74
N GLY A 72 -5.79 -3.92 -18.57
CA GLY A 72 -5.85 -3.74 -20.01
C GLY A 72 -7.28 -3.88 -20.50
N ALA A 73 -8.10 -2.87 -20.21
CA ALA A 73 -9.22 -2.33 -21.01
C ALA A 73 -10.00 -1.31 -20.18
#